data_AF-A0A7S1GH52-F1
#
_entry.id   AF-A0A7S1GH52-F1
#
_cell.length_a   1.000
_cell.length_b   1.000
_cell.length_c   1.000
_cell.angle_alpha   90.00
_cell.angle_beta   90.00
_cell.angle_gamma   90.00
#
_symmetry.space_group_name_H-M   'P 1'
#
loop_
_entity.id
_entity.type
_entity.pdbx_description
1 polymer ?
#
loop_
_entity_poly.entity_id
_entity_poly.type
_entity_poly.pdbx_seq_one_letter_code
_entity_poly.pdbx_strand_id
1 'polypeptide(L)'
;WLVRYMYIPFGGARNQVYVIWPIFFFVALWHDIDWRLLGWASLMCLAFLPEIVIKHDFANHSRWDWLRRQPDLLGIVQGMVASLNIAALMCGNMVGFVVGLDGLLPLIQELVSSPLLVITSLTSFYCAARLMFSYQNYIYSTR
;
A
#
# COMPACT_ATOMS: atom_id res chain seq x y z
N TRP A 1 13.10 -10.70 -6.05
CA TRP A 1 14.37 -10.82 -5.30
C TRP A 1 14.19 -10.47 -3.82
N LEU A 2 13.78 -9.23 -3.47
CA LEU A 2 13.57 -8.78 -2.07
C LEU A 2 12.70 -9.74 -1.24
N VAL A 3 11.58 -10.20 -1.81
CA VAL A 3 10.67 -11.11 -1.10
C VAL A 3 11.36 -12.43 -0.70
N ARG A 4 12.13 -13.01 -1.62
CA ARG A 4 12.77 -14.32 -1.45
C ARG A 4 13.98 -14.27 -0.53
N TYR A 5 14.79 -13.22 -0.64
CA TYR A 5 16.10 -13.14 0.01
C TYR A 5 16.15 -12.24 1.25
N MET A 6 15.14 -11.40 1.47
CA MET A 6 15.06 -10.56 2.67
C MET A 6 13.77 -10.82 3.44
N TYR A 7 12.61 -10.62 2.82
CA TYR A 7 11.33 -10.64 3.55
C TYR A 7 11.04 -11.99 4.22
N ILE A 8 11.16 -13.10 3.48
CA ILE A 8 10.95 -14.46 4.01
C ILE A 8 11.95 -14.80 5.15
N PRO A 9 13.28 -14.67 4.97
CA PRO A 9 14.23 -15.02 6.02
C PRO A 9 14.16 -14.12 7.27
N PHE A 10 13.73 -12.85 7.16
CA PHE A 10 13.58 -11.97 8.32
C PHE A 10 12.28 -12.17 9.13
N GLY A 11 11.50 -13.22 8.85
CA GLY A 11 10.30 -13.59 9.64
C GLY A 11 8.97 -13.25 8.99
N GLY A 12 8.98 -12.73 7.76
CA GLY A 12 7.80 -12.58 6.91
C GLY A 12 6.61 -11.87 7.59
N ALA A 13 5.44 -12.50 7.53
CA ALA A 13 4.19 -11.91 8.00
C ALA A 13 4.11 -11.71 9.53
N ARG A 14 4.91 -12.44 10.33
CA ARG A 14 4.85 -12.36 11.79
C ARG A 14 5.54 -11.11 12.34
N ASN A 15 6.53 -10.57 11.63
CA ASN A 15 7.37 -9.48 12.12
C ASN A 15 7.41 -8.28 11.15
N GLN A 16 6.33 -8.08 10.38
CA GLN A 16 6.27 -7.11 9.27
C GLN A 16 6.77 -5.71 9.64
N VAL A 17 6.40 -5.21 10.83
CA VAL A 17 6.82 -3.89 11.33
C VAL A 17 8.34 -3.74 11.33
N TYR A 18 9.10 -4.77 11.73
CA TYR A 18 10.56 -4.71 11.78
C TYR A 18 11.21 -5.04 10.44
N VAL A 19 10.60 -5.93 9.65
CA VAL A 19 11.14 -6.40 8.37
C VAL A 19 11.10 -5.31 7.30
N ILE A 20 10.14 -4.40 7.36
CA ILE A 20 9.98 -3.32 6.37
C ILE A 20 11.15 -2.34 6.40
N TRP A 21 11.71 -2.02 7.57
CA TRP A 21 12.83 -1.08 7.72
C TRP A 21 14.09 -1.49 6.94
N PRO A 22 14.70 -2.68 7.17
CA PRO A 22 15.91 -3.08 6.45
C PRO A 22 15.64 -3.26 4.95
N ILE A 23 14.41 -3.62 4.55
CA ILE A 23 14.05 -3.71 3.12
C ILE A 23 14.07 -2.32 2.47
N PHE A 24 13.41 -1.33 3.07
CA PHE A 24 13.37 0.02 2.50
C PHE A 24 14.74 0.70 2.53
N PHE A 25 15.53 0.51 3.60
CA PHE A 25 16.90 1.00 3.62
C PHE A 25 17.79 0.31 2.59
N PHE A 26 17.64 -0.99 2.40
CA PHE A 26 18.37 -1.70 1.33
C PHE A 26 18.00 -1.14 -0.04
N VAL A 27 16.71 -0.92 -0.31
CA VAL A 27 16.26 -0.33 -1.58
C VAL A 27 16.85 1.06 -1.79
N ALA A 28 16.84 1.91 -0.76
CA ALA A 28 17.45 3.24 -0.83
C ALA A 28 18.96 3.17 -1.11
N LEU A 29 19.69 2.33 -0.36
CA LEU A 29 21.13 2.13 -0.54
C LEU A 29 21.50 1.49 -1.89
N TRP A 30 20.63 0.63 -2.42
CA TRP A 30 20.83 -0.04 -3.69
C TRP A 30 20.67 0.91 -4.88
N HIS A 31 19.76 1.90 -4.78
CA HIS A 31 19.52 2.84 -5.86
C HIS A 31 20.62 3.89 -5.96
N ASP A 32 20.84 4.66 -4.91
CA ASP A 32 21.91 5.66 -4.81
C ASP A 32 22.08 6.05 -3.34
N ILE A 33 23.31 6.28 -2.91
CA ILE A 33 23.60 6.73 -1.53
C ILE A 33 23.35 8.24 -1.44
N ASP A 34 22.07 8.62 -1.45
CA ASP A 34 21.62 9.99 -1.18
C ASP A 34 20.86 10.02 0.16
N TRP A 35 21.19 11.00 0.99
CA TRP A 35 20.49 11.27 2.25
C TRP A 35 19.00 11.50 2.06
N ARG A 36 18.61 12.06 0.91
CA ARG A 36 17.20 12.25 0.57
C ARG A 36 16.44 10.92 0.42
N LEU A 37 17.05 9.89 -0.18
CA LEU A 37 16.42 8.58 -0.33
C LEU A 37 16.32 7.84 1.02
N LEU A 38 17.28 8.03 1.93
CA LEU A 38 17.21 7.48 3.29
C LEU A 38 16.09 8.14 4.12
N GLY A 39 15.92 9.46 4.00
CA GLY A 39 14.80 10.18 4.60
C GLY A 39 13.46 9.71 4.05
N TRP A 40 13.36 9.55 2.72
CA TRP A 40 12.18 9.01 2.06
C TRP A 40 11.86 7.57 2.50
N ALA A 41 12.86 6.69 2.57
CA ALA A 41 12.68 5.31 3.03
C ALA A 41 12.11 5.28 4.45
N SER A 42 12.63 6.13 5.34
CA SER A 42 12.13 6.26 6.71
C SER A 42 10.67 6.75 6.74
N LEU A 43 10.32 7.74 5.92
CA LEU A 43 8.94 8.23 5.79
C LEU A 43 7.99 7.15 5.25
N MET A 44 8.42 6.36 4.26
CA MET A 44 7.63 5.25 3.73
C MET A 44 7.42 4.17 4.80
N CYS A 45 8.46 3.80 5.55
CA CYS A 45 8.31 2.86 6.66
C CYS A 45 7.24 3.33 7.65
N LEU A 46 7.27 4.62 8.04
CA LEU A 46 6.28 5.21 8.92
C LEU A 46 4.87 5.22 8.29
N ALA A 47 4.76 5.51 6.99
CA ALA A 47 3.48 5.49 6.28
C ALA A 47 2.85 4.08 6.19
N PHE A 48 3.67 3.03 6.18
CA PHE A 48 3.19 1.63 6.22
C PHE A 48 2.73 1.18 7.61
N LEU A 49 3.24 1.78 8.70
CA LEU A 49 2.83 1.42 10.07
C LEU A 49 1.31 1.46 10.31
N PRO A 50 0.58 2.56 9.99
CA PRO A 50 -0.86 2.60 10.22
C PRO A 50 -1.60 1.50 9.44
N GLU A 51 -1.15 1.17 8.23
CA GLU A 51 -1.76 0.08 7.44
C GLU A 51 -1.62 -1.27 8.16
N ILE A 52 -0.43 -1.57 8.70
CA ILE A 52 -0.17 -2.82 9.43
C ILE A 52 -1.01 -2.86 10.70
N VAL A 53 -1.09 -1.75 11.44
CA VAL A 53 -1.90 -1.65 12.66
C VAL A 53 -3.38 -1.86 12.36
N ILE A 54 -3.92 -1.21 11.33
CA ILE A 54 -5.32 -1.35 10.93
C ILE A 54 -5.61 -2.79 10.50
N LYS A 55 -4.73 -3.43 9.73
CA LYS A 55 -4.89 -4.83 9.32
C LYS A 55 -4.86 -5.79 10.50
N HIS A 56 -3.92 -5.60 11.43
CA HIS A 56 -3.80 -6.41 12.63
C HIS A 56 -5.02 -6.24 13.55
N ASP A 57 -5.47 -5.01 13.73
CA ASP A 57 -6.68 -4.70 14.49
C ASP A 57 -7.94 -5.30 13.85
N PHE A 58 -8.08 -5.16 12.53
CA PHE A 58 -9.18 -5.75 11.77
C PHE A 58 -9.21 -7.28 11.87
N ALA A 59 -8.03 -7.92 11.95
CA ALA A 59 -7.93 -9.36 12.11
C ALA A 59 -8.25 -9.83 13.53
N ASN A 60 -7.83 -9.10 14.56
CA ASN A 60 -7.81 -9.62 15.93
C ASN A 60 -8.93 -9.08 16.84
N HIS A 61 -9.58 -7.96 16.50
CA HIS A 61 -10.65 -7.41 17.34
C HIS A 61 -12.05 -7.83 16.86
N SER A 62 -12.87 -8.32 17.80
CA SER A 62 -14.27 -8.73 17.58
C SER A 62 -15.19 -7.57 17.14
N ARG A 63 -14.80 -6.31 17.33
CA ARG A 63 -15.55 -5.13 16.86
C ARG A 63 -15.85 -5.15 15.35
N TRP A 64 -15.00 -5.82 14.58
CA TRP A 64 -15.14 -5.93 13.12
C TRP A 64 -15.92 -7.16 12.69
N ASP A 65 -16.39 -8.00 13.61
CA ASP A 65 -17.16 -9.22 13.28
C ASP A 65 -18.42 -8.93 12.50
N TRP A 66 -19.09 -7.82 12.80
CA TRP A 66 -20.26 -7.37 12.03
C TRP A 66 -19.91 -7.13 10.55
N LEU A 67 -18.78 -6.46 10.27
CA LEU A 67 -18.33 -6.20 8.91
C LEU A 67 -17.82 -7.48 8.23
N ARG A 68 -17.16 -8.37 8.99
CA ARG A 68 -16.69 -9.69 8.50
C ARG A 68 -17.83 -10.62 8.11
N ARG A 69 -19.00 -10.50 8.75
CA ARG A 69 -20.21 -11.27 8.41
C ARG A 69 -20.91 -10.78 7.14
N GLN A 70 -20.53 -9.61 6.61
CA GLN A 70 -21.14 -9.02 5.42
C GLN A 70 -20.13 -8.96 4.25
N PRO A 71 -19.96 -10.07 3.49
CA PRO A 71 -18.90 -10.19 2.49
C PRO A 71 -19.00 -9.15 1.36
N ASP A 72 -20.21 -8.76 0.97
CA ASP A 72 -20.44 -7.78 -0.10
C ASP A 72 -19.96 -6.38 0.31
N LEU A 73 -20.39 -5.92 1.49
CA LEU A 73 -19.97 -4.64 2.07
C LEU A 73 -18.47 -4.61 2.35
N LEU A 74 -17.93 -5.68 2.94
CA LEU A 74 -16.51 -5.82 3.19
C LEU A 74 -15.71 -5.71 1.89
N GLY A 75 -16.15 -6.38 0.83
CA GLY A 75 -15.46 -6.34 -0.45
C GLY A 75 -15.50 -4.97 -1.13
N ILE A 76 -16.57 -4.19 -0.96
CA ILE A 76 -16.64 -2.81 -1.47
C ILE A 76 -15.66 -1.92 -0.71
N VAL A 77 -15.68 -1.98 0.62
CA VAL A 77 -14.77 -1.21 1.49
C VAL A 77 -13.32 -1.56 1.22
N GLN A 78 -12.99 -2.85 1.13
CA GLN A 78 -11.64 -3.33 0.78
C GLN A 78 -11.20 -2.82 -0.59
N GLY A 79 -12.08 -2.82 -1.58
CA GLY A 79 -11.78 -2.29 -2.91
C GLY A 79 -11.46 -0.78 -2.88
N MET A 80 -12.25 0.01 -2.13
CA MET A 80 -12.01 1.45 -1.97
C MET A 80 -10.72 1.75 -1.21
N VAL A 81 -10.48 1.04 -0.10
CA VAL A 81 -9.24 1.21 0.67
C VAL A 81 -8.02 0.79 -0.17
N ALA A 82 -8.13 -0.28 -0.94
CA ALA A 82 -7.05 -0.73 -1.82
C ALA A 82 -6.76 0.26 -2.95
N SER A 83 -7.77 0.84 -3.61
CA SER A 83 -7.55 1.82 -4.67
C SER A 83 -6.88 3.10 -4.15
N LEU A 84 -7.29 3.57 -2.97
CA LEU A 84 -6.65 4.70 -2.30
C LEU A 84 -5.22 4.36 -1.87
N ASN A 85 -4.98 3.15 -1.37
CA ASN A 85 -3.62 2.73 -1.00
C ASN A 85 -2.69 2.66 -2.22
N ILE A 86 -3.17 2.15 -3.36
CA ILE A 86 -2.40 2.13 -4.61
C ILE A 86 -2.03 3.57 -5.01
N ALA A 87 -3.00 4.50 -5.00
CA ALA A 87 -2.74 5.91 -5.32
C ALA A 87 -1.73 6.54 -4.35
N ALA A 88 -1.87 6.30 -3.04
CA ALA A 88 -0.94 6.79 -2.03
C ALA A 88 0.49 6.26 -2.23
N LEU A 89 0.62 4.97 -2.56
CA LEU A 89 1.92 4.35 -2.86
C LEU A 89 2.53 4.87 -4.16
N MET A 90 1.72 5.17 -5.18
CA MET A 90 2.20 5.85 -6.38
C MET A 90 2.76 7.23 -6.05
N CYS A 91 2.04 8.05 -5.29
CA CYS A 91 2.52 9.35 -4.83
C CYS A 91 3.81 9.22 -4.01
N GLY A 92 3.84 8.27 -3.05
CA GLY A 92 5.02 8.01 -2.23
C GLY A 92 6.25 7.65 -3.08
N ASN A 93 6.10 6.75 -4.04
CA ASN A 93 7.19 6.38 -4.94
C ASN A 93 7.64 7.53 -5.84
N MET A 94 6.71 8.37 -6.32
CA MET A 94 7.05 9.56 -7.10
C MET A 94 7.88 10.56 -6.28
N VAL A 95 7.55 10.77 -5.01
CA VAL A 95 8.36 11.60 -4.09
C VAL A 95 9.78 11.06 -3.97
N GLY A 96 9.92 9.74 -3.81
CA GLY A 96 11.21 9.10 -3.60
C GLY A 96 12.13 9.15 -4.80
N PHE A 97 11.60 8.83 -5.99
CA PHE A 97 12.44 8.52 -7.15
C PHE A 97 12.41 9.56 -8.26
N VAL A 98 11.37 10.38 -8.37
CA VAL A 98 11.16 11.21 -9.57
C VAL A 98 11.12 12.69 -9.22
N VAL A 99 10.22 13.08 -8.33
CA VAL A 99 9.78 14.48 -8.20
C VAL A 99 10.22 15.12 -6.88
N GLY A 100 10.35 14.35 -5.80
CA GLY A 100 10.58 14.93 -4.46
C GLY A 100 9.32 15.45 -3.80
N LEU A 101 9.47 15.93 -2.57
CA LEU A 101 8.36 16.52 -1.81
C LEU A 101 7.89 17.84 -2.44
N ASP A 102 8.82 18.66 -2.91
CA ASP A 102 8.53 20.00 -3.43
C ASP A 102 7.73 19.97 -4.74
N GLY A 103 8.01 19.00 -5.62
CA GLY A 103 7.27 18.88 -6.88
C GLY A 103 6.02 18.00 -6.80
N LEU A 104 5.75 17.31 -5.68
CA LEU A 104 4.53 16.51 -5.52
C LEU A 104 3.28 17.40 -5.49
N LEU A 105 3.33 18.49 -4.73
CA LEU A 105 2.19 19.36 -4.50
C LEU A 105 1.63 19.98 -5.80
N PRO A 106 2.45 20.58 -6.70
CA PRO A 106 1.94 21.09 -7.97
C PRO A 106 1.39 19.97 -8.87
N LEU A 107 1.98 18.78 -8.84
CA LEU A 107 1.50 17.65 -9.64
C LEU A 107 0.13 17.15 -9.16
N ILE A 108 -0.10 17.09 -7.85
CA ILE A 108 -1.41 16.77 -7.29
C ILE A 108 -2.43 17.85 -7.64
N GLN A 109 -2.06 19.13 -7.59
CA GLN A 109 -2.95 20.23 -7.97
C GLN A 109 -3.36 20.12 -9.45
N GLU A 110 -2.41 19.82 -10.33
CA GLU A 110 -2.70 19.58 -11.75
C GLU A 110 -3.57 18.33 -11.95
N LEU A 111 -3.30 17.24 -11.23
CA LEU A 111 -4.11 16.03 -11.28
C LEU A 111 -5.57 16.30 -10.87
N VAL A 112 -5.76 17.00 -9.75
CA VAL A 112 -7.09 17.32 -9.19
C VAL A 112 -7.83 18.34 -10.07
N SER A 113 -7.12 19.18 -10.81
CA SER A 113 -7.73 20.09 -11.79
C SER A 113 -8.50 19.35 -12.90
N SER A 114 -8.17 18.08 -13.13
CA SER A 114 -8.82 17.20 -14.10
C SER A 114 -9.64 16.11 -13.41
N PRO A 115 -10.88 16.41 -12.94
CA PRO A 115 -11.66 15.47 -12.14
C PRO A 115 -12.00 14.17 -12.88
N LEU A 116 -12.15 14.24 -14.21
CA LEU A 116 -12.36 13.06 -15.06
C LEU A 116 -11.18 12.08 -14.97
N LEU A 117 -9.95 12.59 -14.94
CA LEU A 117 -8.75 11.77 -14.85
C LEU A 117 -8.64 11.12 -13.46
N VAL A 118 -8.94 11.87 -12.40
CA VAL A 118 -8.98 11.32 -11.04
C VAL A 118 -10.04 10.24 -10.89
N ILE A 119 -11.25 10.47 -11.40
CA ILE A 119 -12.35 9.49 -11.31
C ILE A 119 -12.02 8.23 -12.12
N THR A 120 -11.53 8.39 -13.35
CA THR A 120 -11.19 7.23 -14.21
C THR A 120 -10.00 6.43 -13.66
N SER A 121 -8.98 7.08 -13.12
CA SER A 121 -7.87 6.40 -12.45
C SER A 121 -8.32 5.65 -11.20
N LEU A 122 -9.06 6.31 -10.28
CA LEU A 122 -9.55 5.66 -9.06
C LEU A 122 -10.52 4.51 -9.34
N THR A 123 -11.39 4.65 -10.35
CA THR A 123 -12.28 3.56 -10.77
C THR A 123 -11.50 2.41 -11.40
N SER A 124 -10.47 2.68 -12.19
CA SER A 124 -9.59 1.63 -12.73
C SER A 124 -8.88 0.86 -11.62
N PHE A 125 -8.34 1.55 -10.61
CA PHE A 125 -7.69 0.93 -9.44
C PHE A 125 -8.68 0.11 -8.61
N TYR A 126 -9.90 0.63 -8.42
CA TYR A 126 -10.97 -0.09 -7.73
C TYR A 126 -11.35 -1.37 -8.47
N CYS A 127 -11.55 -1.32 -9.79
CA CYS A 127 -11.85 -2.50 -10.60
C CYS A 127 -10.73 -3.55 -10.52
N ALA A 128 -9.46 -3.12 -10.63
CA ALA A 128 -8.30 -4.00 -10.49
C ALA A 128 -8.23 -4.66 -9.10
N ALA A 129 -8.41 -3.88 -8.03
CA ALA A 129 -8.43 -4.40 -6.67
C ALA A 129 -9.58 -5.39 -6.43
N ARG A 130 -10.79 -5.08 -6.93
CA ARG A 130 -11.96 -5.97 -6.85
C ARG A 130 -11.74 -7.28 -7.58
N LEU A 131 -11.13 -7.24 -8.76
CA LEU A 131 -10.75 -8.43 -9.51
C LEU A 131 -9.75 -9.29 -8.72
N MET A 132 -8.71 -8.67 -8.15
CA MET A 132 -7.72 -9.37 -7.33
C MET A 132 -8.37 -10.08 -6.13
N PHE A 133 -9.22 -9.39 -5.36
CA PHE A 133 -9.90 -10.00 -4.21
C PHE A 133 -10.91 -11.08 -4.62
N SER A 134 -11.64 -10.88 -5.72
CA SER A 134 -12.55 -11.90 -6.26
C SER A 134 -11.80 -13.18 -6.63
N TYR A 135 -10.67 -13.04 -7.33
CA TYR A 135 -9.82 -14.15 -7.69
C TYR A 135 -9.22 -14.87 -6.48
N GLN A 136 -8.77 -14.11 -5.48
CA GLN A 136 -8.29 -14.66 -4.22
C GLN A 136 -9.38 -15.49 -3.52
N ASN A 137 -10.59 -14.95 -3.39
CA ASN A 137 -11.72 -15.64 -2.75
C ASN A 137 -12.12 -16.92 -3.51
N TYR A 138 -12.06 -16.91 -4.84
CA TYR A 138 -12.30 -18.08 -5.67
C TYR A 138 -11.28 -19.22 -5.42
N ILE A 139 -10.00 -18.88 -5.24
CA ILE A 139 -8.97 -19.87 -4.90
C ILE A 139 -9.20 -20.48 -3.51
N TYR A 140 -9.64 -19.67 -2.54
CA TYR A 140 -9.91 -20.17 -1.18
C TYR A 140 -11.19 -21.00 -1.08
N SER A 141 -12.18 -20.80 -1.95
CA SER A 141 -13.40 -21.63 -1.95
C SER A 141 -13.21 -22.99 -2.61
N THR A 142 -12.17 -23.15 -3.43
CA THR A 142 -11.86 -24.37 -4.17
C THR A 142 -10.82 -25.26 -3.49
N ARG A 143 -10.29 -24.83 -2.34
CA ARG A 143 -9.39 -25.61 -1.46
C ARG A 143 -10.11 -26.01 -0.19
#